data_AF-A0A6P7FLS3-F1
#
_entry.id   AF-A0A6P7FLS3-F1
#
_cell.length_a   1.000
_cell.length_b   1.000
_cell.length_c   1.000
_cell.angle_alpha   90.00
_cell.angle_beta   90.00
_cell.angle_gamma   90.00
#
_symmetry.space_group_name_H-M   'P 1'
#
loop_
_entity.id
_entity.type
_entity.pdbx_description
1 polymer ?
#
loop_
_entity_poly.entity_id
_entity_poly.type
_entity_poly.pdbx_seq_one_letter_code
_entity_poly.pdbx_strand_id
1 'polypeptide(L)'
;MDIRKFLKKVTHPSHESDNTESQNEHLHLTKKLKYEASEDLDIPLPGPSSEERRTYQNQNDLGFFVENTAISDDKKYDLLKNPYVPSAQYNFKNDVGVNAKRCFKRSWLSDYEWMVYSPKLKGALCKFCVLFKPVTKRGFLGSFVIKEFSNYKKLHEIAKGHQNSEWHKQSTGRASSFTKIISGEQPTVYEQLNIQERELVLENRKKFEPIISAILFCGSNDLSLRGKHSDEGNFNDLLKFRVESGDKALEDHLKTCHNKQKYTSVQTQNTLIDICAREKIINAANNSEAFSVLADETADISGHEQ
;
A
#
# COMPACT_ATOMS: atom_id res chain seq x y z
N MET A 1 -2.18 23.32 0.84
CA MET A 1 -3.19 22.32 0.46
C MET A 1 -2.40 21.08 0.08
N ASP A 2 -2.52 20.01 0.84
CA ASP A 2 -1.75 18.79 0.61
C ASP A 2 -2.36 18.05 -0.59
N ILE A 3 -1.63 17.94 -1.69
CA ILE A 3 -2.07 17.24 -2.91
C ILE A 3 -2.43 15.78 -2.60
N ARG A 4 -1.79 15.19 -1.58
CA ARG A 4 -2.11 13.84 -1.10
C ARG A 4 -3.52 13.79 -0.49
N LYS A 5 -4.05 14.87 0.09
CA LYS A 5 -5.44 14.93 0.58
C LYS A 5 -6.46 15.15 -0.55
N PHE A 6 -6.05 15.70 -1.69
CA PHE A 6 -6.91 15.91 -2.85
C PHE A 6 -7.02 14.66 -3.74
N LEU A 7 -5.99 13.80 -3.72
CA LEU A 7 -5.95 12.52 -4.45
C LEU A 7 -6.33 11.30 -3.59
N LYS A 8 -6.34 11.42 -2.25
CA LYS A 8 -6.78 10.33 -1.36
C LYS A 8 -8.29 10.22 -1.33
N LYS A 9 -8.77 8.97 -1.35
CA LYS A 9 -10.11 8.57 -0.93
C LYS A 9 -10.48 9.27 0.38
N VAL A 10 -11.74 9.69 0.50
CA VAL A 10 -12.31 10.17 1.76
C VAL A 10 -12.24 9.02 2.78
N THR A 11 -11.25 9.07 3.67
CA THR A 11 -11.24 8.24 4.88
C THR A 11 -12.04 8.97 5.93
N HIS A 12 -13.19 8.42 6.33
CA HIS A 12 -13.97 8.95 7.44
C HIS A 12 -13.44 8.47 8.79
N PRO A 13 -13.54 9.32 9.83
CA PRO A 13 -13.15 8.99 11.19
C PRO A 13 -14.11 7.98 11.80
N SER A 14 -13.57 6.94 12.42
CA SER A 14 -14.31 6.08 13.33
C SER A 14 -14.78 6.90 14.53
N HIS A 15 -16.07 6.80 14.83
CA HIS A 15 -16.62 7.26 16.10
C HIS A 15 -15.92 6.53 17.25
N GLU A 16 -15.08 7.25 18.00
CA GLU A 16 -14.74 6.89 19.37
C GLU A 16 -14.97 8.10 20.26
N SER A 17 -15.74 7.85 21.30
CA SER A 17 -16.11 8.73 22.39
C SER A 17 -14.89 9.20 23.18
N ASP A 18 -14.95 10.47 23.58
CA ASP A 18 -14.04 11.13 24.51
C ASP A 18 -13.69 10.26 25.73
N ASN A 19 -12.40 10.13 26.01
CA ASN A 19 -11.91 10.20 27.38
C ASN A 19 -10.46 10.71 27.40
N THR A 20 -10.30 11.78 28.16
CA THR A 20 -9.08 12.50 28.53
C THR A 20 -8.11 11.63 29.33
N GLU A 21 -6.81 11.70 29.05
CA GLU A 21 -5.74 12.08 30.00
C GLU A 21 -4.33 11.70 29.47
N SER A 22 -3.35 12.53 29.89
CA SER A 22 -1.91 12.28 29.90
C SER A 22 -1.10 12.52 28.61
N GLN A 23 -0.76 13.80 28.39
CA GLN A 23 0.46 14.21 27.69
C GLN A 23 1.51 14.57 28.73
N ASN A 24 2.52 13.72 28.92
CA ASN A 24 3.87 14.14 29.33
C ASN A 24 4.85 12.98 29.20
N GLU A 25 6.12 13.32 28.94
CA GLU A 25 7.30 12.45 28.87
C GLU A 25 7.57 11.75 27.51
N HIS A 26 8.24 12.46 26.61
CA HIS A 26 9.51 11.97 26.01
C HIS A 26 10.20 13.09 25.19
N LEU A 27 10.47 14.22 25.84
CA LEU A 27 11.41 15.25 25.36
C LEU A 27 12.65 15.20 26.24
N HIS A 28 13.41 14.12 26.17
CA HIS A 28 14.78 14.05 26.67
C HIS A 28 15.41 12.80 26.10
N LEU A 29 16.22 12.94 25.03
CA LEU A 29 17.43 12.17 24.75
C LEU A 29 17.92 12.46 23.32
N THR A 30 18.12 13.74 22.99
CA THR A 30 18.83 14.15 21.77
C THR A 30 19.78 15.30 22.10
N LYS A 31 20.85 15.00 22.85
CA LYS A 31 22.12 15.78 22.85
C LYS A 31 23.20 15.12 23.70
N LYS A 32 23.97 14.25 23.05
CA LYS A 32 25.36 13.84 23.29
C LYS A 32 25.53 12.63 22.36
N LEU A 33 26.27 12.70 21.26
CA LEU A 33 27.72 12.88 21.25
C LEU A 33 28.14 13.55 19.93
N LYS A 34 29.07 14.50 20.05
CA LYS A 34 29.86 15.05 18.95
C LYS A 34 31.04 14.10 18.69
N TYR A 35 31.33 13.88 17.41
CA TYR A 35 32.66 13.70 16.79
C TYR A 35 33.82 13.24 17.68
N GLU A 36 34.28 12.01 17.46
CA GLU A 36 35.71 11.72 17.28
C GLU A 36 35.83 10.80 16.04
N ALA A 37 36.65 11.24 15.08
CA ALA A 37 37.05 10.47 13.92
C ALA A 37 38.23 9.58 14.30
N SER A 38 38.15 8.29 14.00
CA SER A 38 39.31 7.40 13.97
C SER A 38 39.01 6.11 13.22
N GLU A 39 39.74 5.95 12.12
CA GLU A 39 40.29 4.74 11.51
C GLU A 39 39.39 3.56 11.10
N ASP A 40 39.52 3.23 9.82
CA ASP A 40 38.93 2.13 9.08
C ASP A 40 39.18 0.76 9.72
N LEU A 41 38.10 0.10 10.14
CA LEU A 41 38.03 -1.35 10.23
C LEU A 41 36.64 -1.80 9.73
N ASP A 42 36.65 -2.44 8.56
CA ASP A 42 35.52 -3.20 8.01
C ASP A 42 35.00 -4.22 9.02
N ILE A 43 33.99 -3.84 9.80
CA ILE A 43 33.17 -4.78 10.57
C ILE A 43 31.87 -4.94 9.80
N PRO A 44 31.58 -6.12 9.23
CA PRO A 44 30.29 -6.38 8.61
C PRO A 44 29.18 -6.14 9.65
N LEU A 45 28.26 -5.23 9.34
CA LEU A 45 27.06 -5.02 10.14
C LEU A 45 26.40 -6.39 10.40
N PRO A 46 26.14 -6.77 11.67
CA PRO A 46 25.49 -8.03 11.95
C PRO A 46 24.12 -8.03 11.29
N GLY A 47 23.95 -8.90 10.30
CA GLY A 47 22.68 -9.08 9.61
C GLY A 47 21.57 -9.43 10.61
N PRO A 48 20.30 -9.12 10.30
CA PRO A 48 19.18 -9.25 11.23
C PRO A 48 19.17 -10.62 11.90
N SER A 49 18.80 -10.65 13.18
CA SER A 49 18.68 -11.89 13.95
C SER A 49 17.75 -12.89 13.24
N SER A 50 17.84 -14.18 13.58
CA SER A 50 16.98 -15.21 13.00
C SER A 50 15.47 -14.96 13.26
N GLU A 51 15.13 -14.21 14.30
CA GLU A 51 13.76 -13.78 14.59
C GLU A 51 13.33 -12.60 13.71
N GLU A 52 14.20 -11.60 13.53
CA GLU A 52 13.95 -10.44 12.64
C GLU A 52 13.85 -10.86 11.17
N ARG A 53 14.62 -11.87 10.74
CA ARG A 53 14.49 -12.47 9.39
C ARG A 53 13.15 -13.20 9.21
N ARG A 54 12.62 -13.85 10.26
CA ARG A 54 11.33 -14.55 10.20
C ARG A 54 10.13 -13.60 10.21
N THR A 55 10.23 -12.46 10.88
CA THR A 55 9.19 -11.41 10.81
C THR A 55 9.18 -10.70 9.45
N TYR A 56 10.35 -10.48 8.83
CA TYR A 56 10.44 -9.92 7.48
C TYR A 56 9.91 -10.87 6.39
N GLN A 57 10.13 -12.19 6.52
CA GLN A 57 9.67 -13.20 5.55
C GLN A 57 8.14 -13.45 5.56
N ASN A 58 7.42 -12.96 6.57
CA ASN A 58 6.00 -13.29 6.80
C ASN A 58 5.09 -12.04 6.89
N GLN A 59 5.45 -10.91 6.26
CA GLN A 59 4.69 -9.65 6.36
C GLN A 59 3.21 -9.75 5.96
N ASN A 60 2.85 -10.78 5.17
CA ASN A 60 1.48 -11.06 4.73
C ASN A 60 0.89 -12.34 5.35
N ASP A 61 1.45 -12.81 6.48
CA ASP A 61 0.81 -13.85 7.28
C ASP A 61 -0.46 -13.29 7.94
N LEU A 62 -1.59 -13.82 7.49
CA LEU A 62 -2.91 -13.41 7.92
C LEU A 62 -3.13 -13.62 9.43
N GLY A 63 -2.39 -14.51 10.08
CA GLY A 63 -2.45 -14.74 11.52
C GLY A 63 -2.16 -13.50 12.37
N PHE A 64 -1.37 -12.54 11.87
CA PHE A 64 -1.14 -11.27 12.57
C PHE A 64 -2.37 -10.35 12.57
N PHE A 65 -3.37 -10.64 11.75
CA PHE A 65 -4.52 -9.78 11.49
C PHE A 65 -5.85 -10.37 11.94
N VAL A 66 -5.85 -11.56 12.56
CA VAL A 66 -7.07 -12.23 13.02
C VAL A 66 -7.78 -11.43 14.11
N GLU A 67 -7.03 -10.87 15.06
CA GLU A 67 -7.55 -10.05 16.16
C GLU A 67 -7.62 -8.57 15.83
N ASN A 68 -6.87 -8.12 14.82
CA ASN A 68 -6.81 -6.72 14.43
C ASN A 68 -8.02 -6.32 13.58
N THR A 69 -8.83 -5.38 14.06
CA THR A 69 -9.97 -4.81 13.32
C THR A 69 -9.60 -3.58 12.49
N ALA A 70 -8.48 -2.93 12.80
CA ALA A 70 -8.00 -1.71 12.17
C ALA A 70 -6.94 -2.01 11.09
N ILE A 71 -7.35 -2.73 10.03
CA ILE A 71 -6.51 -2.99 8.86
C ILE A 71 -6.83 -1.94 7.79
N SER A 72 -5.81 -1.21 7.32
CA SER A 72 -5.97 -0.24 6.23
C SER A 72 -6.42 -0.92 4.94
N ASP A 73 -7.12 -0.18 4.08
CA ASP A 73 -7.62 -0.73 2.81
C ASP A 73 -6.49 -1.20 1.89
N ASP A 74 -5.38 -0.44 1.80
CA ASP A 74 -4.20 -0.85 1.03
C ASP A 74 -3.64 -2.19 1.54
N LYS A 75 -3.59 -2.37 2.87
CA LYS A 75 -3.11 -3.63 3.46
C LYS A 75 -4.10 -4.77 3.26
N LYS A 76 -5.42 -4.53 3.33
CA LYS A 76 -6.44 -5.53 2.99
C LYS A 76 -6.29 -6.00 1.55
N TYR A 77 -6.05 -5.08 0.61
CA TYR A 77 -5.85 -5.41 -0.79
C TYR A 77 -4.58 -6.24 -1.00
N ASP A 78 -3.47 -5.85 -0.38
CA ASP A 78 -2.23 -6.62 -0.42
C ASP A 78 -2.39 -8.03 0.19
N LEU A 79 -3.06 -8.16 1.34
CA LEU A 79 -3.36 -9.46 1.97
C LEU A 79 -4.31 -10.34 1.13
N LEU A 80 -5.17 -9.75 0.30
CA LEU A 80 -6.04 -10.50 -0.62
C LEU A 80 -5.28 -11.02 -1.84
N LYS A 81 -4.42 -10.17 -2.43
CA LYS A 81 -3.70 -10.47 -3.68
C LYS A 81 -2.42 -11.26 -3.47
N ASN A 82 -1.68 -10.91 -2.41
CA ASN A 82 -0.37 -11.46 -2.09
C ASN A 82 -0.34 -12.03 -0.65
N PRO A 83 -1.27 -12.92 -0.25
CA PRO A 83 -1.18 -13.55 1.06
C PRO A 83 0.12 -14.34 1.19
N TYR A 84 0.64 -14.48 2.41
CA TYR A 84 1.76 -15.38 2.65
C TYR A 84 1.42 -16.81 2.20
N VAL A 85 2.33 -17.40 1.44
CA VAL A 85 2.27 -18.80 1.00
C VAL A 85 3.53 -19.51 1.51
N PRO A 86 3.41 -20.56 2.34
CA PRO A 86 4.57 -21.33 2.81
C PRO A 86 5.45 -21.82 1.67
N SER A 87 6.78 -21.87 1.85
CA SER A 87 7.71 -22.41 0.85
C SER A 87 7.58 -23.92 0.67
N ALA A 88 8.16 -24.48 -0.39
CA ALA A 88 8.00 -25.92 -0.70
C ALA A 88 8.73 -26.77 0.34
N GLN A 89 9.74 -26.19 0.98
CA GLN A 89 10.50 -26.79 2.07
C GLN A 89 9.86 -26.58 3.45
N TYR A 90 8.75 -25.85 3.55
CA TYR A 90 8.09 -25.60 4.83
C TYR A 90 7.59 -26.91 5.46
N ASN A 91 8.09 -27.23 6.65
CA ASN A 91 7.77 -28.48 7.33
C ASN A 91 6.58 -28.34 8.30
N PHE A 92 5.38 -28.58 7.78
CA PHE A 92 4.13 -28.55 8.56
C PHE A 92 4.07 -29.56 9.71
N LYS A 93 4.97 -30.56 9.78
CA LYS A 93 5.01 -31.51 10.91
C LYS A 93 5.56 -30.88 12.19
N ASN A 94 6.37 -29.82 12.08
CA ASN A 94 6.90 -29.11 13.25
C ASN A 94 5.83 -28.26 13.95
N ASP A 95 4.71 -28.02 13.27
CA ASP A 95 3.63 -27.16 13.76
C ASP A 95 2.51 -27.93 14.45
N VAL A 96 2.56 -29.27 14.41
CA VAL A 96 1.56 -30.11 15.07
C VAL A 96 2.07 -30.64 16.41
N GLY A 97 1.16 -30.83 17.37
CA GLY A 97 1.51 -31.41 18.67
C GLY A 97 2.02 -32.84 18.56
N VAL A 98 2.79 -33.29 19.57
CA VAL A 98 3.48 -34.60 19.63
C VAL A 98 2.59 -35.80 19.28
N ASN A 99 1.28 -35.71 19.54
CA ASN A 99 0.30 -36.79 19.31
C ASN A 99 -0.50 -36.66 18.00
N ALA A 100 -0.24 -35.65 17.18
CA ALA A 100 -0.99 -35.39 15.95
C ALA A 100 -0.52 -36.30 14.80
N LYS A 101 -1.42 -37.15 14.30
CA LYS A 101 -1.14 -38.05 13.17
C LYS A 101 -1.20 -37.40 11.79
N ARG A 102 -1.69 -36.15 11.70
CA ARG A 102 -1.94 -35.44 10.43
C ARG A 102 -1.47 -34.01 10.56
N CYS A 103 -0.79 -33.51 9.54
CA CYS A 103 -0.36 -32.12 9.40
C CYS A 103 -1.04 -31.45 8.21
N PHE A 104 -0.89 -30.13 8.11
CA PHE A 104 -1.33 -29.38 6.94
C PHE A 104 -0.63 -29.89 5.67
N LYS A 105 -1.36 -29.91 4.55
CA LYS A 105 -0.78 -30.22 3.23
C LYS A 105 -0.84 -28.97 2.36
N ARG A 106 0.30 -28.60 1.78
CA ARG A 106 0.41 -27.44 0.87
C ARG A 106 -0.60 -27.50 -0.29
N SER A 107 -0.90 -28.69 -0.81
CA SER A 107 -1.85 -28.87 -1.91
C SER A 107 -3.24 -28.28 -1.63
N TRP A 108 -3.65 -28.21 -0.36
CA TRP A 108 -4.94 -27.66 0.03
C TRP A 108 -5.08 -26.16 -0.24
N LEU A 109 -3.96 -25.44 -0.36
CA LEU A 109 -3.97 -24.03 -0.77
C LEU A 109 -4.44 -23.87 -2.23
N SER A 110 -4.23 -24.89 -3.07
CA SER A 110 -4.71 -24.94 -4.45
C SER A 110 -6.13 -25.50 -4.54
N ASP A 111 -6.51 -26.42 -3.65
CA ASP A 111 -7.87 -26.98 -3.60
C ASP A 111 -8.90 -25.94 -3.14
N TYR A 112 -8.49 -24.96 -2.33
CA TYR A 112 -9.35 -23.94 -1.74
C TYR A 112 -8.73 -22.55 -1.89
N GLU A 113 -9.17 -21.78 -2.90
CA GLU A 113 -8.64 -20.43 -3.21
C GLU A 113 -8.70 -19.44 -2.02
N TRP A 114 -9.67 -19.62 -1.12
CA TRP A 114 -9.87 -18.81 0.06
C TRP A 114 -8.93 -19.17 1.22
N MET A 115 -8.30 -20.35 1.18
CA MET A 115 -7.53 -20.91 2.28
C MET A 115 -6.09 -20.39 2.27
N VAL A 116 -5.64 -19.93 3.42
CA VAL A 116 -4.24 -19.55 3.66
C VAL A 116 -3.73 -20.26 4.91
N TYR A 117 -2.41 -20.47 4.99
CA TYR A 117 -1.78 -21.04 6.17
C TYR A 117 -1.03 -19.95 6.94
N SER A 118 -1.22 -19.89 8.25
CA SER A 118 -0.49 -18.99 9.14
C SER A 118 0.58 -19.75 9.92
N PRO A 119 1.88 -19.49 9.69
CA PRO A 119 2.95 -19.97 10.56
C PRO A 119 2.82 -19.45 12.00
N LYS A 120 2.35 -18.22 12.19
CA LYS A 120 2.12 -17.64 13.53
C LYS A 120 1.12 -18.46 14.34
N LEU A 121 -0.03 -18.76 13.75
CA LEU A 121 -1.09 -19.50 14.43
C LEU A 121 -0.98 -21.02 14.25
N LYS A 122 -0.09 -21.48 13.36
CA LYS A 122 0.13 -22.90 13.02
C LYS A 122 -1.12 -23.60 12.47
N GLY A 123 -1.91 -22.89 11.66
CA GLY A 123 -3.13 -23.45 11.11
C GLY A 123 -3.71 -22.70 9.92
N ALA A 124 -4.82 -23.24 9.41
CA ALA A 124 -5.48 -22.72 8.21
C ALA A 124 -6.49 -21.63 8.57
N LEU A 125 -6.55 -20.58 7.74
CA LEU A 125 -7.46 -19.45 7.84
C LEU A 125 -8.17 -19.21 6.51
N CYS A 126 -9.26 -18.45 6.55
CA CYS A 126 -9.97 -17.98 5.37
C CYS A 126 -9.68 -16.49 5.15
N LYS A 127 -8.99 -16.16 4.05
CA LYS A 127 -8.60 -14.78 3.75
C LYS A 127 -9.80 -13.84 3.64
N PHE A 128 -10.90 -14.30 3.04
CA PHE A 128 -12.11 -13.49 2.90
C PHE A 128 -12.81 -13.26 4.24
N CYS A 129 -13.00 -14.31 5.04
CA CYS A 129 -13.73 -14.20 6.30
C CYS A 129 -12.94 -13.47 7.40
N VAL A 130 -11.61 -13.57 7.41
CA VAL A 130 -10.78 -12.80 8.35
C VAL A 130 -10.80 -11.31 8.01
N LEU A 131 -10.64 -10.94 6.74
CA LEU A 131 -10.57 -9.54 6.31
C LEU A 131 -11.96 -8.87 6.25
N PHE A 132 -13.00 -9.61 5.91
CA PHE A 132 -14.38 -9.13 5.77
C PHE A 132 -15.30 -9.90 6.71
N LYS A 133 -15.04 -9.73 8.02
CA LYS A 133 -15.76 -10.47 9.08
C LYS A 133 -17.28 -10.40 8.89
N PRO A 134 -17.97 -11.54 8.88
CA PRO A 134 -19.42 -11.55 8.79
C PRO A 134 -20.03 -10.92 10.04
N VAL A 135 -21.13 -10.18 9.88
CA VAL A 135 -21.85 -9.59 11.00
C VAL A 135 -22.81 -10.65 11.54
N THR A 136 -22.39 -11.45 12.50
CA THR A 136 -23.27 -12.46 13.12
C THR A 136 -24.02 -11.86 14.30
N LYS A 137 -25.36 -11.91 14.24
CA LYS A 137 -26.24 -11.54 15.36
C LYS A 137 -26.38 -12.65 16.41
N ARG A 138 -26.16 -13.92 16.02
CA ARG A 138 -26.09 -15.12 16.89
C ARG A 138 -25.22 -16.20 16.23
N GLY A 139 -24.34 -16.86 16.99
CA GLY A 139 -23.49 -17.97 16.54
C GLY A 139 -22.00 -17.74 16.79
N PHE A 140 -21.25 -18.82 17.03
CA PHE A 140 -19.80 -18.79 17.18
C PHE A 140 -19.17 -18.64 15.78
N LEU A 141 -18.40 -17.57 15.53
CA LEU A 141 -17.49 -17.50 14.38
C LEU A 141 -16.39 -18.55 14.60
N GLY A 142 -16.72 -19.79 14.27
CA GLY A 142 -15.84 -20.93 14.38
C GLY A 142 -14.74 -20.90 13.33
N SER A 143 -13.72 -21.72 13.60
CA SER A 143 -12.64 -22.24 12.73
C SER A 143 -12.44 -21.57 11.37
N PHE A 144 -11.20 -21.24 11.04
CA PHE A 144 -10.74 -20.48 9.86
C PHE A 144 -10.91 -18.95 9.97
N VAL A 145 -11.68 -18.43 10.94
CA VAL A 145 -11.98 -16.99 11.05
C VAL A 145 -11.40 -16.36 12.31
N ILE A 146 -11.91 -16.72 13.49
CA ILE A 146 -11.38 -16.22 14.78
C ILE A 146 -10.22 -17.08 15.26
N LYS A 147 -10.25 -18.37 14.95
CA LYS A 147 -9.19 -19.33 15.27
C LYS A 147 -8.77 -20.07 14.02
N GLU A 148 -7.50 -20.39 13.95
CA GLU A 148 -6.97 -21.26 12.94
C GLU A 148 -7.62 -22.64 12.99
N PHE A 149 -7.72 -23.28 11.83
CA PHE A 149 -8.15 -24.65 11.73
C PHE A 149 -6.95 -25.59 11.69
N SER A 150 -6.88 -26.48 12.68
CA SER A 150 -5.81 -27.47 12.85
C SER A 150 -6.31 -28.93 12.85
N ASN A 151 -7.63 -29.17 12.83
CA ASN A 151 -8.18 -30.53 12.80
C ASN A 151 -8.21 -31.13 11.39
N TYR A 152 -7.03 -31.49 10.90
CA TYR A 152 -6.84 -31.96 9.52
C TYR A 152 -7.47 -33.32 9.19
N LYS A 153 -7.98 -34.07 10.17
CA LYS A 153 -8.76 -35.30 9.91
C LYS A 153 -10.07 -35.00 9.19
N LYS A 154 -10.70 -33.86 9.49
CA LYS A 154 -12.01 -33.45 8.96
C LYS A 154 -11.91 -32.25 8.01
N LEU A 155 -10.72 -31.93 7.51
CA LEU A 155 -10.50 -30.71 6.73
C LEU A 155 -11.49 -30.59 5.57
N HIS A 156 -11.56 -31.57 4.67
CA HIS A 156 -12.38 -31.44 3.47
C HIS A 156 -13.89 -31.33 3.79
N GLU A 157 -14.37 -32.03 4.81
CA GLU A 157 -15.76 -31.94 5.29
C GLU A 157 -16.06 -30.52 5.79
N ILE A 158 -15.23 -30.01 6.70
CA ILE A 158 -15.45 -28.70 7.34
C ILE A 158 -15.17 -27.56 6.36
N ALA A 159 -14.16 -27.68 5.50
CA ALA A 159 -13.84 -26.69 4.47
C ALA A 159 -14.95 -26.56 3.43
N LYS A 160 -15.54 -27.67 2.98
CA LYS A 160 -16.73 -27.63 2.11
C LYS A 160 -17.93 -27.00 2.81
N GLY A 161 -18.16 -27.35 4.08
CA GLY A 161 -19.20 -26.71 4.89
C GLY A 161 -18.99 -25.20 5.03
N HIS A 162 -17.77 -24.77 5.30
CA HIS A 162 -17.38 -23.36 5.39
C HIS A 162 -17.63 -22.63 4.06
N GLN A 163 -17.12 -23.16 2.94
CA GLN A 163 -17.27 -22.56 1.62
C GLN A 163 -18.74 -22.40 1.19
N ASN A 164 -19.60 -23.36 1.56
CA ASN A 164 -21.02 -23.31 1.26
C ASN A 164 -21.84 -22.47 2.24
N SER A 165 -21.24 -22.05 3.35
CA SER A 165 -21.92 -21.23 4.36
C SER A 165 -22.28 -19.85 3.80
N GLU A 166 -23.39 -19.31 4.30
CA GLU A 166 -23.87 -17.99 3.91
C GLU A 166 -22.86 -16.89 4.26
N TRP A 167 -22.20 -17.01 5.41
CA TRP A 167 -21.22 -16.03 5.86
C TRP A 167 -19.99 -15.98 4.96
N HIS A 168 -19.51 -17.14 4.51
CA HIS A 168 -18.41 -17.20 3.55
C HIS A 168 -18.80 -16.52 2.24
N LYS A 169 -19.98 -16.85 1.69
CA LYS A 169 -20.48 -16.21 0.46
C LYS A 169 -20.56 -14.70 0.59
N GLN A 170 -21.05 -14.19 1.72
CA GLN A 170 -21.10 -12.75 2.00
C GLN A 170 -19.71 -12.13 2.11
N SER A 171 -18.79 -12.74 2.85
CA SER A 171 -17.40 -12.26 2.96
C SER A 171 -16.68 -12.25 1.61
N THR A 172 -16.86 -13.31 0.81
CA THR A 172 -16.32 -13.41 -0.55
C THR A 172 -16.93 -12.35 -1.47
N GLY A 173 -18.24 -12.09 -1.37
CA GLY A 173 -18.91 -11.00 -2.09
C GLY A 173 -18.35 -9.62 -1.72
N ARG A 174 -18.17 -9.35 -0.41
CA ARG A 174 -17.56 -8.11 0.07
C ARG A 174 -16.13 -7.95 -0.41
N ALA A 175 -15.32 -9.01 -0.37
CA ALA A 175 -13.95 -9.00 -0.86
C ALA A 175 -13.88 -8.73 -2.37
N SER A 176 -14.79 -9.32 -3.15
CA SER A 176 -14.90 -9.09 -4.59
C SER A 176 -15.27 -7.64 -4.91
N SER A 177 -16.30 -7.09 -4.27
CA SER A 177 -16.69 -5.70 -4.45
C SER A 177 -15.59 -4.73 -4.02
N PHE A 178 -14.95 -4.99 -2.87
CA PHE A 178 -13.81 -4.21 -2.39
C PHE A 178 -12.66 -4.19 -3.41
N THR A 179 -12.30 -5.35 -3.96
CA THR A 179 -11.23 -5.49 -4.96
C THR A 179 -11.52 -4.65 -6.20
N LYS A 180 -12.75 -4.71 -6.72
CA LYS A 180 -13.17 -3.92 -7.90
C LYS A 180 -13.17 -2.41 -7.64
N ILE A 181 -13.55 -2.01 -6.42
CA ILE A 181 -13.57 -0.60 -6.02
C ILE A 181 -12.14 -0.06 -5.88
N ILE A 182 -11.23 -0.81 -5.26
CA ILE A 182 -9.87 -0.34 -5.05
C ILE A 182 -9.01 -0.41 -6.30
N SER A 183 -9.28 -1.34 -7.24
CA SER A 183 -8.64 -1.36 -8.56
C SER A 183 -9.19 -0.31 -9.53
N GLY A 184 -10.28 0.39 -9.17
CA GLY A 184 -10.92 1.40 -10.03
C GLY A 184 -11.81 0.83 -11.13
N GLU A 185 -12.06 -0.49 -11.13
CA GLU A 185 -12.98 -1.16 -12.06
C GLU A 185 -14.45 -0.83 -11.80
N GLN A 186 -14.79 -0.46 -10.56
CA GLN A 186 -16.14 -0.09 -10.15
C GLN A 186 -16.13 1.15 -9.25
N PRO A 187 -17.06 2.09 -9.42
CA PRO A 187 -17.26 3.17 -8.47
C PRO A 187 -17.86 2.64 -7.16
N THR A 188 -17.56 3.32 -6.06
CA THR A 188 -18.20 3.11 -4.76
C THR A 188 -19.71 3.38 -4.84
N VAL A 189 -20.48 2.84 -3.89
CA VAL A 189 -21.93 3.11 -3.80
C VAL A 189 -22.20 4.62 -3.66
N TYR A 190 -21.33 5.34 -2.97
CA TYR A 190 -21.43 6.80 -2.84
C TYR A 190 -21.25 7.52 -4.18
N GLU A 191 -20.21 7.18 -4.94
CA GLU A 191 -19.97 7.74 -6.28
C GLU A 191 -21.09 7.35 -7.28
N GLN A 192 -21.73 6.21 -7.09
CA GLN A 192 -22.90 5.81 -7.90
C GLN A 192 -24.14 6.65 -7.59
N LEU A 193 -24.31 7.05 -6.33
CA LEU A 193 -25.42 7.90 -5.89
C LEU A 193 -25.18 9.38 -6.20
N ASN A 194 -23.91 9.81 -6.24
CA ASN A 194 -23.53 11.21 -6.45
C ASN A 194 -22.87 11.41 -7.83
N ILE A 195 -23.67 11.30 -8.89
CA ILE A 195 -23.23 11.45 -10.29
C ILE A 195 -22.45 12.76 -10.52
N GLN A 196 -22.88 13.85 -9.89
CA GLN A 196 -22.24 15.17 -10.01
C GLN A 196 -20.81 15.19 -9.45
N GLU A 197 -20.56 14.48 -8.34
CA GLU A 197 -19.22 14.38 -7.77
C GLU A 197 -18.30 13.53 -8.64
N ARG A 198 -18.83 12.45 -9.23
CA ARG A 198 -18.09 11.66 -10.22
C ARG A 198 -17.68 12.51 -11.42
N GLU A 199 -18.61 13.29 -11.97
CA GLU A 199 -18.31 14.21 -13.07
C GLU A 199 -17.23 15.23 -12.68
N LEU A 200 -17.33 15.80 -11.48
CA LEU A 200 -16.32 16.72 -10.95
C LEU A 200 -14.94 16.06 -10.79
N VAL A 201 -14.86 14.83 -10.29
CA VAL A 201 -13.61 14.08 -10.18
C VAL A 201 -13.01 13.82 -11.56
N LEU A 202 -13.82 13.42 -12.54
CA LEU A 202 -13.37 13.19 -13.91
C LEU A 202 -12.88 14.48 -14.57
N GLU A 203 -13.59 15.59 -14.39
CA GLU A 203 -13.16 16.90 -14.85
C GLU A 203 -11.84 17.33 -14.20
N ASN A 204 -11.69 17.13 -12.89
CA ASN A 204 -10.44 17.46 -12.19
C ASN A 204 -9.27 16.61 -12.70
N ARG A 205 -9.48 15.32 -13.00
CA ARG A 205 -8.46 14.46 -13.59
C ARG A 205 -8.02 14.96 -14.97
N LYS A 206 -8.96 15.38 -15.83
CA LYS A 206 -8.65 15.97 -17.15
C LYS A 206 -7.78 17.23 -17.04
N LYS A 207 -7.97 18.04 -15.99
CA LYS A 207 -7.16 19.25 -15.74
C LYS A 207 -5.73 18.89 -15.29
N PHE A 208 -5.56 17.78 -14.57
CA PHE A 208 -4.27 17.29 -14.06
C PHE A 208 -3.43 16.55 -15.09
N GLU A 209 -4.07 15.82 -16.00
CA GLU A 209 -3.41 15.02 -17.03
C GLU A 209 -2.32 15.78 -17.83
N PRO A 210 -2.56 16.98 -18.38
CA PRO A 210 -1.53 17.73 -19.09
C PRO A 210 -0.38 18.19 -18.19
N ILE A 211 -0.64 18.48 -16.91
CA ILE A 211 0.36 18.90 -15.93
C ILE A 211 1.33 17.76 -15.63
N ILE A 212 0.80 16.58 -15.34
CA ILE A 212 1.61 15.37 -15.11
C ILE A 212 2.37 14.99 -16.37
N SER A 213 1.70 15.06 -17.54
CA SER A 213 2.33 14.75 -18.82
C SER A 213 3.51 15.66 -19.13
N ALA A 214 3.42 16.97 -18.84
CA ALA A 214 4.52 17.91 -19.02
C ALA A 214 5.71 17.58 -18.11
N ILE A 215 5.46 17.24 -16.83
CA ILE A 215 6.50 16.81 -15.89
C ILE A 215 7.20 15.54 -16.38
N LEU A 216 6.43 14.53 -16.79
CA LEU A 216 6.96 13.28 -17.30
C LEU A 216 7.73 13.48 -18.61
N PHE A 217 7.25 14.36 -19.50
CA PHE A 217 7.95 14.70 -20.72
C PHE A 217 9.31 15.32 -20.42
N CYS A 218 9.39 16.30 -19.52
CA CYS A 218 10.67 16.90 -19.14
C CYS A 218 11.62 15.85 -18.54
N GLY A 219 11.14 15.05 -17.58
CA GLY A 219 11.96 14.03 -16.93
C GLY A 219 12.39 12.87 -17.84
N SER A 220 11.65 12.58 -18.92
CA SER A 220 12.00 11.51 -19.86
C SER A 220 12.89 11.97 -21.02
N ASN A 221 13.08 13.28 -21.18
CA ASN A 221 13.91 13.88 -22.23
C ASN A 221 15.06 14.70 -21.65
N ASP A 222 15.41 14.48 -20.38
CA ASP A 222 16.47 15.20 -19.67
C ASP A 222 16.35 16.74 -19.75
N LEU A 223 15.12 17.24 -19.80
CA LEU A 223 14.83 18.67 -19.84
C LEU A 223 14.63 19.20 -18.42
N SER A 224 15.26 20.33 -18.13
CA SER A 224 14.98 21.06 -16.90
C SER A 224 13.51 21.48 -16.87
N LEU A 225 12.82 21.27 -15.74
CA LEU A 225 11.44 21.75 -15.60
C LEU A 225 11.39 23.28 -15.54
N ARG A 226 12.44 23.91 -14.97
CA ARG A 226 12.49 25.32 -14.60
C ARG A 226 13.69 26.01 -15.20
N GLY A 227 13.51 27.29 -15.51
CA GLY A 227 14.56 28.24 -15.84
C GLY A 227 15.05 28.98 -14.59
N LYS A 228 15.64 30.14 -14.81
CA LYS A 228 16.21 30.99 -13.75
C LYS A 228 15.14 31.54 -12.81
N HIS A 229 13.96 31.83 -13.35
CA HIS A 229 12.79 32.27 -12.60
C HIS A 229 11.74 31.16 -12.50
N SER A 230 10.86 31.21 -11.51
CA SER A 230 9.91 30.13 -11.20
C SER A 230 8.77 30.00 -12.22
N ASP A 231 8.56 31.04 -13.02
CA ASP A 231 7.60 31.17 -14.12
C ASP A 231 8.23 30.92 -15.50
N GLU A 232 9.54 30.84 -15.58
CA GLU A 232 10.29 30.51 -16.80
C GLU A 232 10.69 29.03 -16.77
N GLY A 233 10.63 28.37 -17.94
CA GLY A 233 11.14 27.00 -18.09
C GLY A 233 10.23 26.07 -18.88
N ASN A 234 10.81 24.95 -19.30
CA ASN A 234 10.19 24.00 -20.24
C ASN A 234 8.81 23.52 -19.77
N PHE A 235 8.60 23.36 -18.45
CA PHE A 235 7.30 22.95 -17.92
C PHE A 235 6.19 23.96 -18.26
N ASN A 236 6.40 25.25 -18.01
CA ASN A 236 5.39 26.27 -18.29
C ASN A 236 5.19 26.46 -19.79
N ASP A 237 6.27 26.37 -20.58
CA ASP A 237 6.19 26.50 -22.03
C ASP A 237 5.47 25.31 -22.68
N LEU A 238 5.64 24.09 -22.16
CA LEU A 238 4.86 22.93 -22.59
C LEU A 238 3.37 23.08 -22.27
N LEU A 239 3.00 23.67 -21.13
CA LEU A 239 1.60 23.94 -20.81
C LEU A 239 1.00 24.99 -21.76
N LYS A 240 1.74 26.07 -22.06
CA LYS A 240 1.32 27.07 -23.06
C LYS A 240 1.16 26.43 -24.43
N PHE A 241 2.13 25.63 -24.86
CA PHE A 241 2.08 24.91 -26.14
C PHE A 241 0.86 24.00 -26.26
N ARG A 242 0.49 23.29 -25.18
CA ARG A 242 -0.74 22.48 -25.14
C ARG A 242 -2.01 23.31 -25.28
N VAL A 243 -2.08 24.45 -24.60
CA VAL A 243 -3.20 25.40 -24.73
C VAL A 243 -3.30 25.91 -26.18
N GLU A 244 -2.18 26.33 -26.76
CA GLU A 244 -2.10 26.78 -28.17
C GLU A 244 -2.49 25.67 -29.15
N SER A 245 -2.20 24.42 -28.81
CA SER A 245 -2.59 23.22 -29.58
C SER A 245 -4.08 22.85 -29.43
N GLY A 246 -4.86 23.61 -28.65
CA GLY A 246 -6.31 23.45 -28.53
C GLY A 246 -6.82 22.74 -27.26
N ASP A 247 -5.99 22.56 -26.24
CA ASP A 247 -6.41 22.02 -24.94
C ASP A 247 -7.23 23.05 -24.14
N LYS A 248 -8.52 23.17 -24.48
CA LYS A 248 -9.46 24.10 -23.84
C LYS A 248 -9.67 23.80 -22.36
N ALA A 249 -9.61 22.53 -21.95
CA ALA A 249 -9.81 22.15 -20.56
C ALA A 249 -8.66 22.65 -19.68
N LEU A 250 -7.42 22.55 -20.18
CA LEU A 250 -6.25 23.15 -19.54
C LEU A 250 -6.32 24.68 -19.56
N GLU A 251 -6.71 25.26 -20.70
CA GLU A 251 -6.84 26.72 -20.84
C GLU A 251 -7.81 27.30 -19.80
N ASP A 252 -9.00 26.73 -19.71
CA ASP A 252 -10.03 27.13 -18.75
C ASP A 252 -9.52 26.95 -17.32
N HIS A 253 -8.85 25.84 -17.03
CA HIS A 253 -8.26 25.60 -15.71
C HIS A 253 -7.24 26.67 -15.31
N LEU A 254 -6.29 26.98 -16.18
CA LEU A 254 -5.22 27.95 -15.90
C LEU A 254 -5.75 29.39 -15.77
N LYS A 255 -6.85 29.71 -16.46
CA LYS A 255 -7.51 31.03 -16.38
C LYS A 255 -8.43 31.18 -15.18
N THR A 256 -9.24 30.17 -14.88
CA THR A 256 -10.34 30.28 -13.89
C THR A 256 -9.92 29.93 -12.47
N CYS A 257 -8.91 29.08 -12.30
CA CYS A 257 -8.54 28.59 -10.98
C CYS A 257 -7.66 29.57 -10.20
N HIS A 258 -7.87 29.61 -8.88
CA HIS A 258 -7.01 30.37 -7.98
C HIS A 258 -5.56 29.86 -8.07
N ASN A 259 -4.55 30.72 -7.87
CA ASN A 259 -3.13 30.37 -8.08
C ASN A 259 -2.68 29.08 -7.37
N LYS A 260 -3.23 28.79 -6.18
CA LYS A 260 -2.94 27.55 -5.42
C LYS A 260 -3.52 26.27 -6.04
N GLN A 261 -4.49 26.40 -6.93
CA GLN A 261 -5.21 25.31 -7.60
C GLN A 261 -4.75 25.12 -9.05
N LYS A 262 -3.82 25.94 -9.56
CA LYS A 262 -3.26 25.74 -10.90
C LYS A 262 -2.30 24.55 -10.98
N TYR A 263 -1.83 24.07 -9.82
CA TYR A 263 -0.87 22.97 -9.69
C TYR A 263 0.43 23.16 -10.49
N THR A 264 0.78 24.40 -10.81
CA THR A 264 2.01 24.76 -11.52
C THR A 264 3.17 25.13 -10.60
N SER A 265 2.94 25.19 -9.28
CA SER A 265 3.97 25.64 -8.34
C SER A 265 5.14 24.66 -8.22
N VAL A 266 6.30 25.21 -7.88
CA VAL A 266 7.52 24.44 -7.56
C VAL A 266 7.26 23.28 -6.61
N GLN A 267 6.55 23.54 -5.50
CA GLN A 267 6.25 22.53 -4.50
C GLN A 267 5.35 21.42 -5.05
N THR A 268 4.40 21.79 -5.92
CA THR A 268 3.51 20.83 -6.58
C THR A 268 4.29 19.94 -7.53
N GLN A 269 5.13 20.53 -8.38
CA GLN A 269 6.00 19.80 -9.31
C GLN A 269 6.87 18.80 -8.56
N ASN A 270 7.56 19.23 -7.48
CA ASN A 270 8.41 18.33 -6.68
C ASN A 270 7.59 17.18 -6.06
N THR A 271 6.39 17.45 -5.56
CA THR A 271 5.51 16.42 -4.99
C THR A 271 5.09 15.40 -6.06
N LEU A 272 4.74 15.87 -7.26
CA LEU A 272 4.36 15.00 -8.36
C LEU A 272 5.55 14.17 -8.88
N ILE A 273 6.74 14.77 -8.97
CA ILE A 273 7.97 14.06 -9.32
C ILE A 273 8.24 12.94 -8.30
N ASP A 274 8.19 13.24 -7.00
CA ASP A 274 8.43 12.26 -5.94
C ASP A 274 7.45 11.09 -6.02
N ILE A 275 6.17 11.36 -6.30
CA ILE A 275 5.15 10.30 -6.50
C ILE A 275 5.47 9.47 -7.75
N CYS A 276 5.67 10.12 -8.91
CA CYS A 276 5.85 9.43 -10.19
C CYS A 276 7.17 8.65 -10.26
N ALA A 277 8.28 9.21 -9.76
CA ALA A 277 9.59 8.58 -9.78
C ALA A 277 9.61 7.37 -8.83
N ARG A 278 9.07 7.53 -7.62
CA ARG A 278 9.05 6.48 -6.61
C ARG A 278 8.28 5.25 -7.08
N GLU A 279 7.09 5.42 -7.64
CA GLU A 279 6.31 4.27 -8.14
C GLU A 279 7.05 3.53 -9.27
N LYS A 280 7.66 4.24 -10.21
CA LYS A 280 8.40 3.61 -11.31
C LYS A 280 9.64 2.86 -10.82
N ILE A 281 10.44 3.48 -9.95
CA ILE A 281 11.67 2.88 -9.42
C ILE A 281 11.34 1.66 -8.56
N ILE A 282 10.34 1.75 -7.67
CA ILE A 282 9.90 0.61 -6.84
C ILE A 282 9.43 -0.53 -7.72
N ASN A 283 8.60 -0.26 -8.73
CA ASN A 283 8.12 -1.30 -9.64
C ASN A 283 9.26 -1.92 -10.45
N ALA A 284 10.23 -1.14 -10.92
CA ALA A 284 11.39 -1.65 -11.64
C ALA A 284 12.28 -2.52 -10.75
N ALA A 285 12.57 -2.07 -9.52
CA ALA A 285 13.39 -2.81 -8.56
C ALA A 285 12.72 -4.13 -8.16
N ASN A 286 11.43 -4.10 -7.82
CA ASN A 286 10.68 -5.31 -7.41
C ASN A 286 10.53 -6.34 -8.53
N ASN A 287 10.50 -5.90 -9.80
CA ASN A 287 10.41 -6.80 -10.96
C ASN A 287 11.77 -7.30 -11.46
N SER A 288 12.88 -6.76 -10.92
CA SER A 288 14.24 -7.18 -11.27
C SER A 288 14.71 -8.34 -10.39
N GLU A 289 15.52 -9.26 -10.95
CA GLU A 289 16.17 -10.31 -10.16
C GLU A 289 17.24 -9.72 -9.21
N ALA A 290 17.90 -8.65 -9.67
CA ALA A 290 18.82 -7.84 -8.89
C ALA A 290 18.85 -6.42 -9.46
N PHE A 291 19.18 -5.44 -8.62
CA PHE A 291 19.44 -4.06 -9.01
C PHE A 291 20.75 -3.57 -8.38
N SER A 292 21.37 -2.57 -9.00
CA SER A 292 22.53 -1.86 -8.46
C SER A 292 22.21 -0.37 -8.39
N VAL A 293 22.79 0.32 -7.41
CA VAL A 293 22.66 1.77 -7.23
C VAL A 293 24.02 2.38 -7.52
N LEU A 294 24.08 3.26 -8.51
CA LEU A 294 25.24 4.09 -8.78
C LEU A 294 24.96 5.47 -8.19
N ALA A 295 25.77 5.88 -7.22
CA ALA A 295 25.80 7.24 -6.71
C ALA A 295 27.00 7.93 -7.34
N ASP A 296 26.74 8.99 -8.12
CA ASP A 296 27.77 9.85 -8.67
C ASP A 296 27.72 11.17 -7.90
N GLU A 297 28.79 11.47 -7.17
CA GLU A 297 28.91 12.69 -6.38
C GLU A 297 29.71 13.72 -7.17
N THR A 298 29.15 14.93 -7.30
CA THR A 298 29.86 16.06 -7.90
C THR A 298 30.01 17.15 -6.86
N ALA A 299 31.25 17.54 -6.57
CA ALA A 299 31.55 18.67 -5.68
C ALA A 299 31.44 19.97 -6.48
N ASP A 300 30.68 20.94 -5.95
CA ASP A 300 30.67 22.27 -6.55
C ASP A 300 31.99 23.02 -6.27
N ILE A 301 32.24 24.10 -7.00
CA ILE A 301 33.42 24.96 -6.82
C ILE A 301 33.49 25.65 -5.45
N SER A 302 32.40 25.63 -4.67
CA SER A 302 32.31 26.15 -3.29
C SER A 302 32.50 25.06 -2.22
N GLY A 303 32.82 23.83 -2.62
CA GLY A 303 33.08 22.69 -1.74
C GLY A 303 31.85 22.12 -1.07
N HIS A 304 30.64 22.43 -1.57
CA HIS A 304 29.41 21.79 -1.08
C HIS A 304 29.07 20.59 -1.97
N GLU A 305 29.04 19.42 -1.35
CA GLU A 305 28.58 18.17 -1.96
C GLU A 305 27.05 18.23 -2.14
N GLN A 306 26.56 17.80 -3.31
CA GLN A 306 25.13 17.70 -3.65
C GLN A 306 24.60 16.28 -3.55
#